data_AF-A0A952X262-F1
#
_entry.id   AF-A0A952X262-F1
#
_cell.length_a   1.000
_cell.length_b   1.000
_cell.length_c   1.000
_cell.angle_alpha   90.00
_cell.angle_beta   90.00
_cell.angle_gamma   90.00
#
_symmetry.space_group_name_H-M   'P 1'
#
loop_
_entity.id
_entity.type
_entity.pdbx_description
1 polymer ?
#
loop_
_entity_poly.entity_id
_entity_poly.type
_entity_poly.pdbx_seq_one_letter_code
_entity_poly.pdbx_strand_id
1 'polypeptide(L)'
;MADSRIRLKNPWIAGLLAFLVPGLGHVYQGRLFKALIYFVCISGMFLTGARMADWHAIQAPPFQYRMKGRNLLMLKFAAQVGMGLPALGAMVQTRRYLSAENRPVKAIESSFSAPFEGRFTPFGPGARAPQRVTGTVTFVPQATRTGPIIGGRFEGVGEDGQTIQLTLEEAHLAQRIDSSRLRQVASKVNAEGGGAAGDLQGGIPRPLGDWLGVPLNDNEQRALEGRLGKWHELAMVLTWIAGLLNVLAIWDALEGPAYGYSDAESEKFAAVPVGR
;
A
#
# COMPACT_ATOMS: atom_id res chain seq x y z
N MET A 1 -15.05 -36.01 3.91
CA MET A 1 -16.12 -36.22 2.90
C MET A 1 -17.20 -35.19 3.17
N ALA A 2 -17.47 -34.30 2.22
CA ALA A 2 -18.56 -33.33 2.37
C ALA A 2 -19.90 -34.10 2.46
N ASP A 3 -20.74 -33.73 3.44
CA ASP A 3 -22.06 -34.34 3.61
C ASP A 3 -22.91 -34.12 2.35
N SER A 4 -23.39 -35.22 1.75
CA SER A 4 -24.23 -35.23 0.55
C SER A 4 -25.57 -34.49 0.72
N ARG A 5 -25.97 -34.17 1.95
CA ARG A 5 -27.25 -33.53 2.27
C ARG A 5 -27.25 -32.01 2.05
N ILE A 6 -26.08 -31.38 1.98
CA ILE A 6 -25.96 -29.93 1.75
C ILE A 6 -25.49 -29.71 0.31
N ARG A 7 -26.35 -29.08 -0.51
CA ARG A 7 -26.05 -28.78 -1.92
C ARG A 7 -25.05 -27.61 -2.02
N LEU A 8 -23.78 -27.91 -1.79
CA LEU A 8 -22.69 -26.94 -1.92
C LEU A 8 -22.46 -26.62 -3.39
N LYS A 9 -22.26 -25.33 -3.70
CA LYS A 9 -21.79 -24.89 -5.02
C LYS A 9 -20.33 -25.34 -5.23
N ASN A 10 -19.77 -25.04 -6.40
CA ASN A 10 -18.40 -25.43 -6.76
C ASN A 10 -17.39 -25.01 -5.66
N PRO A 11 -16.75 -25.97 -4.96
CA PRO A 11 -15.89 -25.67 -3.82
C PRO A 11 -14.65 -24.87 -4.22
N TRP A 12 -14.06 -25.14 -5.39
CA TRP A 12 -12.89 -24.42 -5.88
C TRP A 12 -13.15 -22.94 -6.07
N ILE A 13 -14.33 -22.58 -6.60
CA ILE A 13 -14.74 -21.18 -6.76
C ILE A 13 -14.95 -20.54 -5.38
N ALA A 14 -15.55 -21.26 -4.42
CA ALA A 14 -15.71 -20.78 -3.06
C ALA A 14 -14.36 -20.49 -2.39
N GLY A 15 -13.39 -21.41 -2.51
CA GLY A 15 -12.04 -21.22 -2.00
C GLY A 15 -11.33 -20.02 -2.63
N LEU A 16 -11.39 -19.87 -3.96
CA LEU A 16 -10.80 -18.72 -4.66
C LEU A 16 -11.43 -17.39 -4.22
N LEU A 17 -12.75 -17.34 -4.07
CA LEU A 17 -13.44 -16.14 -3.61
C LEU A 17 -13.09 -15.80 -2.16
N ALA A 18 -13.05 -16.79 -1.27
CA ALA A 18 -12.61 -16.62 0.12
C ALA A 18 -11.15 -16.18 0.22
N PHE A 19 -10.30 -16.62 -0.71
CA PHE A 19 -8.92 -16.16 -0.82
C PHE A 19 -8.85 -14.69 -1.21
N LEU A 20 -9.56 -14.28 -2.26
CA LEU A 20 -9.54 -12.89 -2.72
C LEU A 20 -10.08 -11.90 -1.68
N VAL A 21 -11.21 -12.25 -1.04
CA VAL A 21 -11.85 -11.43 -0.01
C VAL A 21 -12.32 -12.35 1.12
N PRO A 22 -11.89 -12.09 2.38
CA PRO A 22 -12.32 -12.89 3.52
C PRO A 22 -13.85 -13.03 3.60
N GLY A 23 -14.34 -14.27 3.69
CA GLY A 23 -15.77 -14.59 3.80
C GLY A 23 -16.58 -14.61 2.48
N LEU A 24 -16.02 -14.17 1.34
CA LEU A 24 -16.75 -14.12 0.07
C LEU A 24 -17.11 -15.50 -0.48
N GLY A 25 -16.26 -16.50 -0.26
CA GLY A 25 -16.57 -17.90 -0.58
C GLY A 25 -17.80 -18.44 0.16
N HIS A 26 -17.98 -18.03 1.41
CA HIS A 26 -19.13 -18.40 2.23
C HIS A 26 -20.40 -17.71 1.75
N VAL A 27 -20.32 -16.45 1.30
CA VAL A 27 -21.44 -15.78 0.61
C VAL A 27 -21.85 -16.57 -0.63
N TYR A 28 -20.88 -16.97 -1.46
CA TYR A 28 -21.15 -17.78 -2.65
C TYR A 28 -21.88 -19.08 -2.30
N GLN A 29 -21.49 -19.75 -1.22
CA GLN A 29 -22.14 -20.97 -0.72
C GLN A 29 -23.43 -20.73 0.08
N GLY A 30 -23.89 -19.48 0.25
CA GLY A 30 -25.11 -19.12 0.97
C GLY A 30 -24.96 -19.06 2.50
N ARG A 31 -23.75 -19.15 3.04
CA ARG A 31 -23.44 -19.18 4.48
C ARG A 31 -23.13 -17.78 5.02
N LEU A 32 -24.15 -16.91 5.05
CA LEU A 32 -23.98 -15.48 5.36
C LEU A 32 -23.45 -15.19 6.77
N PHE A 33 -23.88 -15.95 7.79
CA PHE A 33 -23.40 -15.75 9.16
C PHE A 33 -21.88 -15.96 9.29
N LYS A 34 -21.38 -17.06 8.73
CA LYS A 34 -19.93 -17.34 8.66
C LYS A 34 -19.21 -16.27 7.84
N ALA A 35 -19.76 -15.90 6.68
CA ALA A 35 -19.21 -14.86 5.84
C ALA A 35 -19.00 -13.55 6.61
N LEU A 36 -20.01 -13.12 7.37
CA LEU A 36 -19.96 -11.90 8.18
C LEU A 36 -18.88 -11.98 9.26
N ILE A 37 -18.82 -13.07 10.02
CA ILE A 37 -17.80 -13.27 11.06
C ILE A 37 -16.41 -13.22 10.45
N TYR A 38 -16.15 -14.00 9.39
CA TYR A 38 -14.85 -14.00 8.74
C TYR A 38 -14.49 -12.64 8.18
N PHE A 39 -15.41 -11.98 7.48
CA PHE A 39 -15.15 -10.66 6.91
C PHE A 39 -14.81 -9.64 8.00
N VAL A 40 -15.63 -9.51 9.05
CA VAL A 40 -15.44 -8.51 10.11
C VAL A 40 -14.19 -8.80 10.94
N CYS A 41 -14.00 -10.03 11.40
CA CYS A 41 -12.86 -10.37 12.27
C CYS A 41 -11.54 -10.32 11.51
N ILE A 42 -11.46 -10.94 10.34
CA ILE A 42 -10.21 -11.04 9.58
C ILE A 42 -9.85 -9.70 8.95
N SER A 43 -10.80 -9.05 8.26
CA SER A 43 -10.54 -7.75 7.64
C SER A 43 -10.35 -6.66 8.70
N GLY A 44 -11.10 -6.70 9.81
CA GLY A 44 -10.93 -5.75 10.91
C GLY A 44 -9.54 -5.86 11.57
N MET A 45 -9.08 -7.08 11.85
CA MET A 45 -7.74 -7.32 12.38
C MET A 45 -6.66 -6.87 11.40
N PHE A 46 -6.82 -7.20 10.12
CA PHE A 46 -5.91 -6.78 9.06
C PHE A 46 -5.83 -5.26 8.93
N LEU A 47 -6.97 -4.57 8.82
CA LEU A 47 -7.01 -3.11 8.65
C LEU A 47 -6.46 -2.39 9.88
N THR A 48 -6.71 -2.92 11.08
CA THR A 48 -6.13 -2.38 12.32
C THR A 48 -4.60 -2.52 12.30
N GLY A 49 -4.08 -3.71 11.99
CA GLY A 49 -2.64 -3.93 11.84
C GLY A 49 -2.02 -3.07 10.73
N ALA A 50 -2.67 -2.99 9.56
CA ALA A 50 -2.21 -2.18 8.44
C ALA A 50 -2.13 -0.70 8.82
N ARG A 51 -3.14 -0.15 9.50
CA ARG A 51 -3.13 1.22 9.99
C ARG A 51 -2.03 1.47 11.02
N MET A 52 -1.81 0.54 11.95
CA MET A 52 -0.74 0.65 12.95
C MET A 52 0.66 0.61 12.34
N ALA A 53 0.82 -0.10 11.21
CA ALA A 53 2.05 -0.12 10.42
C ALA A 53 2.12 1.00 9.37
N ASP A 54 1.29 2.05 9.46
CA ASP A 54 1.21 3.15 8.49
C ASP A 54 0.96 2.75 7.03
N TRP A 55 0.30 1.60 6.84
CA TRP A 55 0.01 0.92 5.58
C TRP A 55 1.22 0.23 4.92
N HIS A 56 2.29 0.02 5.68
CA HIS A 56 3.51 -0.67 5.27
C HIS A 56 3.62 -2.11 5.82
N ALA A 57 2.49 -2.69 6.25
CA ALA A 57 2.47 -4.03 6.84
C ALA A 57 2.73 -5.17 5.85
N ILE A 58 2.24 -5.07 4.60
CA ILE A 58 2.41 -6.12 3.60
C ILE A 58 3.53 -5.72 2.65
N GLN A 59 4.56 -6.55 2.60
CA GLN A 59 5.71 -6.37 1.74
C GLN A 59 6.03 -7.69 1.06
N ALA A 60 5.86 -7.74 -0.26
CA ALA A 60 6.23 -8.92 -1.04
C ALA A 60 7.75 -8.92 -1.26
N PRO A 61 8.46 -10.02 -0.91
CA PRO A 61 9.90 -10.09 -1.09
C PRO A 61 10.26 -9.96 -2.57
N PRO A 62 11.37 -9.27 -2.90
CA PRO A 62 11.86 -9.23 -4.27
C PRO A 62 12.28 -10.64 -4.70
N PHE A 63 11.69 -11.15 -5.78
CA PHE A 63 12.05 -12.48 -6.31
C PHE A 63 13.48 -12.52 -6.90
N GLN A 64 14.06 -11.36 -7.24
CA GLN A 64 15.31 -11.23 -7.98
C GLN A 64 16.50 -10.70 -7.15
N TYR A 65 16.28 -10.13 -5.96
CA TYR A 65 17.35 -9.54 -5.14
C TYR A 65 17.71 -10.42 -3.94
N ARG A 66 19.01 -10.61 -3.73
CA ARG A 66 19.58 -11.31 -2.58
C ARG A 66 19.66 -10.34 -1.39
N MET A 67 18.54 -10.16 -0.69
CA MET A 67 18.52 -9.46 0.60
C MET A 67 19.03 -10.36 1.73
N LYS A 68 19.79 -9.78 2.68
CA LYS A 68 20.11 -10.43 3.94
C LYS A 68 18.80 -10.65 4.72
N GLY A 69 18.53 -11.87 5.19
CA GLY A 69 17.27 -12.18 5.89
C GLY A 69 16.08 -12.52 4.98
N ARG A 70 16.31 -12.81 3.69
CA ARG A 70 15.27 -13.22 2.72
C ARG A 70 14.31 -14.30 3.26
N ASN A 71 14.82 -15.33 3.93
CA ASN A 71 13.98 -16.42 4.45
C ASN A 71 12.96 -15.92 5.48
N LEU A 72 13.37 -15.00 6.34
CA LEU A 72 12.45 -14.39 7.31
C LEU A 72 11.42 -13.52 6.61
N LEU A 73 11.82 -12.70 5.63
CA LEU A 73 10.89 -11.88 4.85
C LEU A 73 9.88 -12.74 4.06
N MET A 74 10.34 -13.83 3.45
CA MET A 74 9.47 -14.79 2.77
C MET A 74 8.50 -15.46 3.74
N LEU A 75 8.94 -15.82 4.95
CA LEU A 75 8.07 -16.39 5.97
C LEU A 75 7.02 -15.38 6.46
N LYS A 76 7.43 -14.13 6.73
CA LYS A 76 6.53 -13.02 7.08
C LYS A 76 5.48 -12.80 5.99
N PHE A 77 5.90 -12.78 4.73
CA PHE A 77 4.98 -12.62 3.61
C PHE A 77 4.08 -13.84 3.43
N ALA A 78 4.60 -15.06 3.58
CA ALA A 78 3.81 -16.30 3.46
C ALA A 78 2.66 -16.35 4.47
N ALA A 79 2.87 -15.86 5.70
CA ALA A 79 1.81 -15.71 6.68
C ALA A 79 0.72 -14.70 6.24
N GLN A 80 1.08 -13.70 5.43
CA GLN A 80 0.17 -12.67 4.91
C GLN A 80 -0.46 -13.03 3.56
N VAL A 81 0.07 -14.01 2.82
CA VAL A 81 -0.47 -14.43 1.51
C VAL A 81 -1.96 -14.77 1.61
N GLY A 82 -2.38 -15.34 2.74
CA GLY A 82 -3.78 -15.65 3.01
C GLY A 82 -4.72 -14.46 2.87
N MET A 83 -4.25 -13.21 2.96
CA MET A 83 -5.09 -12.01 2.74
C MET A 83 -5.57 -11.82 1.30
N GLY A 84 -5.02 -12.55 0.33
CA GLY A 84 -5.45 -12.48 -1.06
C GLY A 84 -5.11 -11.16 -1.72
N LEU A 85 -6.11 -10.32 -1.99
CA LEU A 85 -5.95 -9.10 -2.79
C LEU A 85 -4.84 -8.15 -2.30
N PRO A 86 -4.71 -7.82 -1.00
CA PRO A 86 -3.61 -7.00 -0.52
C PRO A 86 -2.23 -7.63 -0.76
N ALA A 87 -2.10 -8.95 -0.60
CA ALA A 87 -0.85 -9.67 -0.84
C ALA A 87 -0.50 -9.73 -2.34
N LEU A 88 -1.49 -9.98 -3.21
CA LEU A 88 -1.33 -9.94 -4.66
C LEU A 88 -0.97 -8.53 -5.14
N GLY A 89 -1.62 -7.50 -4.60
CA GLY A 89 -1.30 -6.10 -4.86
C GLY A 89 0.16 -5.80 -4.53
N ALA A 90 0.63 -6.20 -3.35
CA ALA A 90 2.04 -6.04 -2.97
C ALA A 90 2.99 -6.77 -3.93
N MET A 91 2.65 -7.97 -4.42
CA MET A 91 3.48 -8.66 -5.43
C MET A 91 3.58 -7.88 -6.75
N VAL A 92 2.47 -7.32 -7.23
CA VAL A 92 2.45 -6.46 -8.42
C VAL A 92 3.30 -5.21 -8.17
N GLN A 93 3.17 -4.59 -7.00
CA GLN A 93 3.94 -3.40 -6.64
C GLN A 93 5.44 -3.67 -6.54
N THR A 94 5.86 -4.78 -5.92
CA THR A 94 7.27 -5.17 -5.90
C THR A 94 7.82 -5.35 -7.30
N ARG A 95 7.06 -5.96 -8.23
CA ARG A 95 7.49 -6.06 -9.64
C ARG A 95 7.63 -4.70 -10.31
N ARG A 96 6.67 -3.80 -10.10
CA ARG A 96 6.71 -2.44 -10.67
C ARG A 96 7.84 -1.61 -10.07
N TYR A 97 8.08 -1.72 -8.76
CA TYR A 97 9.15 -1.04 -8.05
C TYR A 97 10.53 -1.43 -8.58
N LEU A 98 10.74 -2.72 -8.83
CA LEU A 98 11.99 -3.27 -9.37
C LEU A 98 12.14 -3.13 -10.89
N SER A 99 11.10 -2.67 -11.59
CA SER A 99 11.17 -2.48 -13.04
C SER A 99 12.27 -1.50 -13.40
N ALA A 100 12.97 -1.76 -14.51
CA ALA A 100 13.99 -0.86 -15.04
C ALA A 100 13.45 0.54 -15.37
N GLU A 101 12.13 0.67 -15.56
CA GLU A 101 11.42 1.93 -15.81
C GLU A 101 11.28 2.79 -14.54
N ASN A 102 11.28 2.19 -13.34
CA ASN A 102 11.08 2.91 -12.09
C ASN A 102 12.38 3.54 -11.58
N ARG A 103 12.88 4.54 -12.31
CA ARG A 103 14.10 5.28 -11.97
C ARG A 103 13.79 6.75 -11.68
N PRO A 104 14.67 7.46 -10.94
CA PRO A 104 14.59 8.91 -10.84
C PRO A 104 14.58 9.54 -12.22
N VAL A 105 13.64 10.47 -12.42
CA VAL A 105 13.40 11.07 -13.74
C VAL A 105 14.31 12.27 -13.89
N LYS A 106 15.20 12.21 -14.88
CA LYS A 106 16.15 13.29 -15.20
C LYS A 106 15.62 14.28 -16.23
N ALA A 107 14.71 13.84 -17.08
CA ALA A 107 14.10 14.63 -18.12
C ALA A 107 12.64 14.20 -18.32
N ILE A 108 11.79 15.13 -18.70
CA ILE A 108 10.38 14.89 -19.02
C ILE A 108 10.13 15.20 -20.49
N GLU A 109 9.12 14.57 -21.09
CA GLU A 109 8.78 14.78 -22.50
C GLU A 109 7.80 15.93 -22.69
N SER A 110 6.85 16.08 -21.76
CA SER A 110 5.81 17.10 -21.80
C SER A 110 5.75 17.87 -20.49
N SER A 111 5.30 19.13 -20.55
CA SER A 111 4.99 19.90 -19.35
C SER A 111 3.77 19.34 -18.64
N PHE A 112 3.77 19.44 -17.31
CA PHE A 112 2.61 19.09 -16.48
C PHE A 112 2.67 19.84 -15.15
N SER A 113 1.51 20.01 -14.53
CA SER A 113 1.37 20.66 -13.22
C SER A 113 0.86 19.67 -12.18
N ALA A 114 1.31 19.82 -10.94
CA ALA A 114 0.92 18.97 -9.84
C ALA A 114 0.87 19.74 -8.52
N PRO A 115 0.03 19.32 -7.55
CA PRO A 115 0.07 19.89 -6.21
C PRO A 115 1.40 19.56 -5.54
N PHE A 116 1.92 20.52 -4.78
CA PHE A 116 3.19 20.43 -4.09
C PHE A 116 3.03 20.87 -2.64
N GLU A 117 3.60 20.08 -1.74
CA GLU A 117 3.79 20.43 -0.34
C GLU A 117 5.25 20.25 0.01
N GLY A 118 5.84 21.26 0.65
CA GLY A 118 7.25 21.22 0.99
C GLY A 118 7.72 22.36 1.86
N ARG A 119 9.01 22.61 1.77
CA ARG A 119 9.74 23.64 2.49
C ARG A 119 10.57 24.44 1.51
N PHE A 120 10.51 25.76 1.65
CA PHE A 120 11.37 26.69 0.95
C PHE A 120 12.42 27.23 1.92
N THR A 121 13.68 27.10 1.55
CA THR A 121 14.84 27.56 2.31
C THR A 121 15.57 28.65 1.52
N PRO A 122 15.36 29.93 1.81
CA PRO A 122 16.05 31.00 1.09
C PRO A 122 17.55 31.03 1.43
N PHE A 123 18.35 31.46 0.46
CA PHE A 123 19.79 31.68 0.55
C PHE A 123 20.09 33.18 0.44
N GLY A 124 21.16 33.60 1.10
CA GLY A 124 21.68 34.97 1.01
C GLY A 124 21.70 35.74 2.33
N PRO A 125 22.41 36.87 2.39
CA PRO A 125 22.45 37.73 3.57
C PRO A 125 21.06 38.32 3.84
N GLY A 126 20.53 38.10 5.04
CA GLY A 126 19.16 38.48 5.42
C GLY A 126 18.07 37.46 5.02
N ALA A 127 18.46 36.24 4.63
CA ALA A 127 17.53 35.16 4.33
C ALA A 127 16.60 34.88 5.52
N ARG A 128 15.29 34.82 5.23
CA ARG A 128 14.26 34.46 6.23
C ARG A 128 14.45 33.01 6.70
N ALA A 129 13.86 32.69 7.84
CA ALA A 129 13.83 31.31 8.32
C ALA A 129 13.14 30.40 7.28
N PRO A 130 13.53 29.12 7.18
CA PRO A 130 12.95 28.24 6.18
C PRO A 130 11.49 27.93 6.54
N GLN A 131 10.59 28.15 5.58
CA GLN A 131 9.14 28.13 5.78
C GLN A 131 8.48 26.96 5.03
N ARG A 132 7.34 26.47 5.53
CA ARG A 132 6.51 25.52 4.78
C ARG A 132 5.78 26.25 3.65
N VAL A 133 5.69 25.58 2.51
CA VAL A 133 5.01 26.10 1.32
C VAL A 133 4.08 25.05 0.76
N THR A 134 2.90 25.50 0.32
CA THR A 134 1.88 24.66 -0.32
C THR A 134 1.41 25.36 -1.58
N GLY A 135 1.25 24.63 -2.67
CA GLY A 135 0.89 25.24 -3.95
C GLY A 135 0.89 24.27 -5.10
N THR A 136 1.07 24.81 -6.30
CA THR A 136 1.16 24.06 -7.54
C THR A 136 2.55 24.23 -8.14
N VAL A 137 3.18 23.13 -8.51
CA VAL A 137 4.43 23.12 -9.27
C VAL A 137 4.12 22.73 -10.71
N THR A 138 4.62 23.52 -11.65
CA THR A 138 4.54 23.28 -13.09
C THR A 138 5.92 22.93 -13.59
N PHE A 139 6.09 21.73 -14.10
CA PHE A 139 7.35 21.27 -14.68
C PHE A 139 7.35 21.50 -16.19
N VAL A 140 8.49 21.96 -16.70
CA VAL A 140 8.69 22.25 -18.11
C VAL A 140 10.00 21.60 -18.56
N PRO A 141 9.99 20.79 -19.65
CA PRO A 141 11.23 20.27 -20.21
C PRO A 141 12.09 21.41 -20.74
N GLN A 142 13.36 21.47 -20.34
CA GLN A 142 14.31 22.46 -20.84
C GLN A 142 15.57 21.76 -21.32
N ALA A 143 16.13 22.25 -22.43
CA ALA A 143 17.40 21.78 -22.97
C ALA A 143 18.49 22.79 -22.61
N THR A 144 19.44 22.38 -21.78
CA THR A 144 20.59 23.19 -21.39
C THR A 144 21.85 22.63 -22.05
N ARG A 145 22.93 23.42 -22.08
CA ARG A 145 24.24 22.99 -22.63
C ARG A 145 24.79 21.71 -22.00
N THR A 146 24.42 21.44 -20.74
CA THR A 146 24.81 20.25 -19.96
C THR A 146 23.91 19.03 -20.17
N GLY A 147 22.81 19.17 -20.92
CA GLY A 147 21.83 18.11 -21.16
C GLY A 147 20.38 18.56 -20.91
N PRO A 148 19.42 17.65 -21.09
CA PRO A 148 18.03 17.93 -20.77
C PRO A 148 17.86 17.99 -19.25
N ILE A 149 17.17 19.04 -18.79
CA ILE A 149 16.83 19.27 -17.39
C ILE A 149 15.31 19.48 -17.25
N ILE A 150 14.84 19.41 -16.01
CA ILE A 150 13.46 19.71 -15.68
C ILE A 150 13.44 21.09 -15.04
N GLY A 151 13.07 22.11 -15.81
CA GLY A 151 12.79 23.44 -15.27
C GLY A 151 11.34 23.54 -14.80
N GLY A 152 10.91 24.73 -14.41
CA GLY A 152 9.52 24.94 -14.07
C GLY A 152 9.25 26.20 -13.26
N ARG A 153 8.03 26.28 -12.73
CA ARG A 153 7.63 27.31 -11.77
C ARG A 153 6.79 26.69 -10.65
N PHE A 154 7.02 27.14 -9.43
CA PHE A 154 6.16 26.90 -8.29
C PHE A 154 5.37 28.17 -7.99
N GLU A 155 4.06 28.01 -7.82
CA GLU A 155 3.16 29.08 -7.41
C GLU A 155 2.36 28.57 -6.21
N GLY A 156 2.47 29.26 -5.08
CA GLY A 156 1.83 28.80 -3.85
C GLY A 156 1.83 29.84 -2.75
N VAL A 157 1.47 29.38 -1.56
CA VAL A 157 1.36 30.20 -0.36
C VAL A 157 2.35 29.67 0.68
N GLY A 158 3.10 30.58 1.28
CA GLY A 158 3.94 30.29 2.43
C GLY A 158 3.14 30.22 3.73
N GLU A 159 3.77 29.75 4.80
CA GLU A 159 3.18 29.69 6.14
C GLU A 159 2.68 31.07 6.64
N ASP A 160 3.31 32.16 6.19
CA ASP A 160 2.94 33.54 6.48
C ASP A 160 1.71 34.04 5.68
N GLY A 161 1.07 33.20 4.88
CA GLY A 161 -0.04 33.56 3.99
C GLY A 161 0.37 34.38 2.75
N GLN A 162 1.67 34.66 2.58
CA GLN A 162 2.20 35.39 1.42
C GLN A 162 2.25 34.47 0.19
N THR A 163 1.83 34.99 -0.97
CA THR A 163 1.97 34.28 -2.24
C THR A 163 3.43 34.31 -2.68
N ILE A 164 3.96 33.15 -3.02
CA ILE A 164 5.35 32.96 -3.44
C ILE A 164 5.36 32.36 -4.83
N GLN A 165 6.05 33.03 -5.75
CA GLN A 165 6.33 32.53 -7.09
C GLN A 165 7.83 32.29 -7.24
N LEU A 166 8.18 31.06 -7.56
CA LEU A 166 9.57 30.58 -7.61
C LEU A 166 9.81 29.90 -8.96
N THR A 167 10.90 30.22 -9.62
CA THR A 167 11.33 29.56 -10.85
C THR A 167 12.31 28.45 -10.51
N LEU A 168 12.02 27.23 -10.97
CA LEU A 168 12.86 26.05 -10.77
C LEU A 168 13.99 26.04 -11.81
N GLU A 169 15.23 26.01 -11.34
CA GLU A 169 16.41 25.91 -12.20
C GLU A 169 16.60 24.47 -12.71
N GLU A 170 16.77 23.52 -11.79
CA GLU A 170 16.96 22.11 -12.08
C GLU A 170 16.21 21.28 -11.04
N ALA A 171 15.04 20.77 -11.44
CA ALA A 171 14.20 19.95 -10.59
C ALA A 171 14.59 18.48 -10.71
N HIS A 172 14.91 17.87 -9.57
CA HIS A 172 15.10 16.43 -9.45
C HIS A 172 13.81 15.78 -8.97
N LEU A 173 13.22 14.95 -9.82
CA LEU A 173 12.03 14.16 -9.47
C LEU A 173 12.46 12.75 -9.10
N ALA A 174 12.09 12.32 -7.89
CA ALA A 174 12.24 10.93 -7.48
C ALA A 174 11.47 9.99 -8.42
N GLN A 175 11.78 8.69 -8.31
CA GLN A 175 11.07 7.64 -9.03
C GLN A 175 9.56 7.69 -8.79
N ARG A 176 8.80 7.20 -9.76
CA ARG A 176 7.33 7.25 -9.73
C ARG A 176 6.77 6.40 -8.59
N ILE A 177 7.26 5.18 -8.44
CA ILE A 177 6.75 4.17 -7.51
C ILE A 177 7.74 4.00 -6.37
N ASP A 178 7.26 4.21 -5.14
CA ASP A 178 8.11 4.20 -3.96
C ASP A 178 7.26 4.15 -2.67
N SER A 179 7.86 3.79 -1.54
CA SER A 179 7.12 3.56 -0.29
C SER A 179 6.55 4.84 0.35
N SER A 180 7.13 6.01 0.02
CA SER A 180 6.68 7.32 0.49
C SER A 180 5.37 7.77 -0.17
N ARG A 181 4.47 8.39 0.60
CA ARG A 181 3.22 9.00 0.08
C ARG A 181 3.47 10.21 -0.81
N LEU A 182 4.62 10.87 -0.65
CA LEU A 182 5.01 12.02 -1.46
C LEU A 182 6.15 11.62 -2.39
N ARG A 183 5.99 11.92 -3.68
CA ARG A 183 7.05 11.86 -4.68
C ARG A 183 7.97 13.05 -4.46
N GLN A 184 9.17 12.77 -3.97
CA GLN A 184 10.11 13.82 -3.62
C GLN A 184 10.49 14.65 -4.85
N VAL A 185 10.52 15.96 -4.63
CA VAL A 185 10.98 16.97 -5.58
C VAL A 185 11.96 17.87 -4.83
N ALA A 186 13.14 18.03 -5.41
CA ALA A 186 14.15 18.96 -4.91
C ALA A 186 14.61 19.83 -6.07
N SER A 187 14.67 21.14 -5.87
CA SER A 187 15.14 22.09 -6.89
C SER A 187 15.74 23.31 -6.22
N LYS A 188 16.84 23.78 -6.79
CA LYS A 188 17.23 25.18 -6.60
C LYS A 188 16.22 26.08 -7.29
N VAL A 189 15.88 27.18 -6.63
CA VAL A 189 14.84 28.08 -7.08
C VAL A 189 15.27 29.53 -6.97
N ASN A 190 14.80 30.35 -7.89
CA ASN A 190 14.95 31.80 -7.85
C ASN A 190 13.58 32.45 -7.70
N ALA A 191 13.46 33.41 -6.79
CA ALA A 191 12.23 34.18 -6.66
C ALA A 191 12.06 35.12 -7.87
N GLU A 192 10.85 35.17 -8.42
CA GLU A 192 10.54 36.10 -9.51
C GLU A 192 10.54 37.55 -8.97
N GLY A 193 11.15 38.49 -9.72
CA GLY A 193 11.24 39.89 -9.32
C GLY A 193 12.47 40.28 -8.47
N GLY A 194 13.54 39.47 -8.48
CA GLY A 194 14.80 39.80 -7.79
C GLY A 194 14.83 39.47 -6.30
N GLY A 195 13.91 38.63 -5.83
CA GLY A 195 13.93 38.10 -4.47
C GLY A 195 15.07 37.08 -4.25
N ALA A 196 15.24 36.66 -2.99
CA ALA A 196 16.30 35.71 -2.61
C ALA A 196 16.12 34.35 -3.31
N ALA A 197 17.20 33.86 -3.92
CA ALA A 197 17.32 32.46 -4.37
C ALA A 197 17.21 31.51 -3.18
N GLY A 198 16.94 30.23 -3.40
CA GLY A 198 16.81 29.26 -2.32
C GLY A 198 16.73 27.82 -2.81
N ASP A 199 16.43 26.93 -1.87
CA ASP A 199 16.17 25.52 -2.13
C ASP A 199 14.72 25.18 -1.80
N LEU A 200 14.07 24.51 -2.74
CA LEU A 200 12.71 24.03 -2.63
C LEU A 200 12.75 22.50 -2.51
N GLN A 201 12.43 22.00 -1.31
CA GLN A 201 12.39 20.57 -1.02
C GLN A 201 11.01 20.16 -0.56
N GLY A 202 10.43 19.13 -1.15
CA GLY A 202 9.13 18.65 -0.76
C GLY A 202 8.70 17.48 -1.61
N GLY A 203 7.41 17.38 -1.88
CA GLY A 203 6.94 16.38 -2.81
C GLY A 203 5.52 16.58 -3.30
N ILE A 204 5.22 15.76 -4.30
CA ILE A 204 3.92 15.68 -4.95
C ILE A 204 3.17 14.48 -4.37
N PRO A 205 1.91 14.61 -3.95
CA PRO A 205 1.09 13.48 -3.52
C PRO A 205 1.07 12.34 -4.55
N ARG A 206 1.45 11.13 -4.13
CA ARG A 206 1.36 9.93 -4.96
C ARG A 206 -0.06 9.34 -4.89
N PRO A 207 -0.60 8.84 -6.01
CA PRO A 207 -1.83 8.05 -5.97
C PRO A 207 -1.61 6.76 -5.17
N LEU A 208 -2.66 6.21 -4.56
CA LEU A 208 -2.60 4.96 -3.77
C LEU A 208 -1.87 3.83 -4.51
N GLY A 209 -2.11 3.71 -5.82
CA GLY A 209 -1.49 2.71 -6.68
C GLY A 209 0.01 2.89 -6.93
N ASP A 210 0.66 3.97 -6.49
CA ASP A 210 2.09 4.19 -6.69
C ASP A 210 2.90 4.16 -5.37
N TRP A 211 2.24 3.91 -4.23
CA TRP A 211 2.92 3.77 -2.93
C TRP A 211 2.42 2.63 -2.04
N LEU A 212 1.14 2.27 -2.10
CA LEU A 212 0.57 1.25 -1.21
C LEU A 212 1.12 -0.14 -1.54
N GLY A 213 1.65 -0.85 -0.55
CA GLY A 213 2.20 -2.21 -0.71
C GLY A 213 3.54 -2.27 -1.45
N VAL A 214 4.20 -1.12 -1.65
CA VAL A 214 5.56 -1.05 -2.18
C VAL A 214 6.55 -1.49 -1.08
N PRO A 215 7.55 -2.34 -1.40
CA PRO A 215 8.55 -2.76 -0.42
C PRO A 215 9.38 -1.58 0.10
N LEU A 216 9.77 -1.63 1.37
CA LEU A 216 10.68 -0.63 1.94
C LEU A 216 12.13 -1.04 1.74
N ASN A 217 12.99 -0.05 1.57
CA ASN A 217 14.43 -0.22 1.65
C ASN A 217 14.89 -0.31 3.11
N ASP A 218 16.07 -0.90 3.36
CA ASP A 218 16.61 -1.10 4.71
C ASP A 218 16.60 0.18 5.58
N ASN A 219 16.92 1.33 4.97
CA ASN A 219 16.93 2.62 5.68
C ASN A 219 15.52 3.08 6.04
N GLU A 220 14.55 2.88 5.15
CA GLU A 220 13.16 3.26 5.37
C GLU A 220 12.50 2.32 6.38
N GLN A 221 12.82 1.02 6.33
CA GLN A 221 12.39 0.04 7.31
C GLN A 221 12.91 0.41 8.71
N ARG A 222 14.20 0.73 8.84
CA ARG A 222 14.77 1.19 10.13
C ARG A 222 14.13 2.49 10.62
N ALA A 223 13.86 3.42 9.73
CA ALA A 223 13.18 4.67 10.08
C ALA A 223 11.74 4.41 10.56
N LEU A 224 11.02 3.50 9.90
CA LEU A 224 9.68 3.08 10.28
C LEU A 224 9.67 2.37 11.64
N GLU A 225 10.59 1.41 11.84
CA GLU A 225 10.79 0.70 13.11
C GLU A 225 11.18 1.68 14.23
N GLY A 226 12.05 2.64 13.97
CA GLY A 226 12.44 3.67 14.93
C GLY A 226 11.29 4.60 15.33
N ARG A 227 10.40 4.93 14.38
CA ARG A 227 9.25 5.82 14.62
C ARG A 227 8.09 5.11 15.32
N LEU A 228 7.79 3.87 14.95
CA LEU A 228 6.66 3.12 15.48
C LEU A 228 7.03 2.28 16.72
N GLY A 229 8.30 1.88 16.84
CA GLY A 229 8.79 1.04 17.93
C GLY A 229 8.00 -0.26 18.06
N LYS A 230 7.60 -0.59 19.30
CA LYS A 230 6.85 -1.82 19.63
C LYS A 230 5.51 -1.96 18.88
N TRP A 231 4.91 -0.85 18.48
CA TRP A 231 3.65 -0.88 17.73
C TRP A 231 3.82 -1.50 16.34
N HIS A 232 5.02 -1.40 15.76
CA HIS A 232 5.31 -2.04 14.47
C HIS A 232 5.24 -3.56 14.58
N GLU A 233 5.89 -4.16 15.58
CA GLU A 233 5.87 -5.61 15.77
C GLU A 233 4.46 -6.13 16.05
N LEU A 234 3.69 -5.43 16.89
CA LEU A 234 2.30 -5.79 17.16
C LEU A 234 1.44 -5.70 15.88
N ALA A 235 1.64 -4.65 15.08
CA ALA A 235 0.95 -4.48 13.80
C ALA A 235 1.24 -5.64 12.84
N MET A 236 2.52 -6.03 12.72
CA MET A 236 2.93 -7.17 11.91
C MET A 236 2.29 -8.47 12.39
N VAL A 237 2.33 -8.75 13.70
CA VAL A 237 1.70 -9.94 14.29
C VAL A 237 0.20 -9.99 13.99
N LEU A 238 -0.53 -8.88 14.14
CA LEU A 238 -1.96 -8.82 13.81
C LEU A 238 -2.21 -9.18 12.34
N THR A 239 -1.41 -8.65 11.41
CA THR A 239 -1.56 -8.99 9.99
C THR A 239 -1.18 -10.42 9.66
N TRP A 240 -0.20 -11.01 10.36
CA TRP A 240 0.14 -12.44 10.22
C TRP A 240 -0.98 -13.34 10.71
N ILE A 241 -1.50 -13.08 11.91
CA ILE A 241 -2.64 -13.83 12.46
C ILE A 241 -3.83 -13.72 11.52
N ALA A 242 -4.14 -12.52 11.04
CA ALA A 242 -5.26 -12.32 10.13
C ALA A 242 -5.07 -13.11 8.83
N GLY A 243 -3.87 -13.10 8.22
CA GLY A 243 -3.57 -13.88 7.02
C GLY A 243 -3.71 -15.40 7.24
N LEU A 244 -3.17 -15.91 8.35
CA LEU A 244 -3.31 -17.33 8.72
C LEU A 244 -4.76 -17.72 9.01
N LEU A 245 -5.54 -16.87 9.69
CA LEU A 245 -6.97 -17.08 9.91
C LEU A 245 -7.73 -17.13 8.58
N ASN A 246 -7.35 -16.32 7.60
CA ASN A 246 -7.99 -16.40 6.29
C ASN A 246 -7.67 -17.71 5.56
N VAL A 247 -6.48 -18.28 5.73
CA VAL A 247 -6.17 -19.63 5.22
C VAL A 247 -7.13 -20.66 5.80
N LEU A 248 -7.44 -20.59 7.10
CA LEU A 248 -8.43 -21.47 7.73
C LEU A 248 -9.85 -21.20 7.21
N ALA A 249 -10.22 -19.95 6.96
CA ALA A 249 -11.51 -19.61 6.37
C ALA A 249 -11.64 -20.14 4.93
N ILE A 250 -10.57 -20.07 4.12
CA ILE A 250 -10.52 -20.65 2.77
C ILE A 250 -10.74 -22.16 2.85
N TRP A 251 -10.10 -22.83 3.81
CA TRP A 251 -10.30 -24.26 4.04
C TRP A 251 -11.76 -24.60 4.41
N ASP A 252 -12.39 -23.84 5.31
CA ASP A 252 -13.82 -23.99 5.63
C ASP A 252 -14.73 -23.76 4.41
N ALA A 253 -14.35 -22.83 3.50
CA ALA A 253 -15.05 -22.63 2.24
C ALA A 253 -14.92 -23.84 1.30
N LEU A 254 -13.75 -24.48 1.24
CA LEU A 254 -13.48 -25.63 0.36
C LEU A 254 -14.19 -26.90 0.81
N GLU A 255 -14.06 -27.28 2.09
CA GLU A 255 -14.55 -28.58 2.57
C GLU A 255 -16.04 -28.57 2.96
N GLY A 256 -16.59 -27.39 3.26
CA GLY A 256 -17.93 -27.27 3.81
C GLY A 256 -17.95 -27.39 5.34
N PRO A 257 -19.13 -27.28 5.97
CA PRO A 257 -19.24 -27.25 7.43
C PRO A 257 -18.77 -28.56 8.07
N ALA A 258 -17.88 -28.46 9.08
CA ALA A 258 -17.42 -29.59 9.88
C ALA A 258 -18.46 -30.14 10.87
N TYR A 259 -19.67 -29.53 10.95
CA TYR A 259 -20.74 -30.03 11.81
C TYR A 259 -21.39 -31.24 11.14
N GLY A 260 -20.92 -32.43 11.52
CA GLY A 260 -21.73 -33.64 11.45
C GLY A 260 -22.93 -33.46 12.37
N TYR A 261 -24.12 -33.64 11.83
CA TYR A 261 -25.33 -33.82 12.63
C TYR A 261 -25.05 -34.89 13.68
N SER A 262 -25.25 -34.56 14.97
CA SER A 262 -25.19 -35.57 16.01
C SER A 262 -26.27 -36.62 15.72
N ASP A 263 -25.98 -37.87 16.06
CA ASP A 263 -26.81 -39.06 15.79
C ASP A 263 -28.28 -38.92 16.26
N ALA A 264 -28.57 -37.92 17.11
CA ALA A 264 -29.90 -37.56 17.59
C ALA A 264 -30.87 -37.02 16.51
N GLU A 265 -30.41 -36.45 15.40
CA GLU A 265 -31.32 -36.04 14.31
C GLU A 265 -31.61 -37.18 13.33
N SER A 266 -30.69 -38.13 13.15
CA SER A 266 -30.90 -39.33 12.32
C SER A 266 -32.03 -40.22 12.83
N GLU A 267 -32.20 -40.35 14.16
CA GLU A 267 -33.30 -41.15 14.73
C GLU A 267 -34.68 -40.49 14.53
N LYS A 268 -34.77 -39.16 14.58
CA LYS A 268 -36.04 -38.44 14.40
C LYS A 268 -36.61 -38.58 12.99
N PHE A 269 -35.75 -38.69 11.98
CA PHE A 269 -36.19 -38.91 10.59
C PHE A 269 -36.39 -40.40 10.25
N ALA A 270 -35.70 -41.32 10.93
CA ALA A 270 -35.93 -42.76 10.80
C ALA A 270 -37.25 -43.22 11.47
N ALA A 271 -37.74 -42.46 12.45
CA ALA A 271 -38.95 -42.77 13.19
C ALA A 271 -40.26 -42.27 12.54
N VAL A 272 -40.23 -41.71 11.32
CA VAL A 272 -41.47 -41.38 10.59
C VAL A 272 -41.96 -42.66 9.91
N PRO A 273 -43.03 -43.31 10.40
CA PRO A 273 -43.56 -44.49 9.74
C PRO A 273 -44.15 -44.07 8.39
N VAL A 274 -43.67 -44.72 7.32
CA VAL A 274 -44.30 -44.64 6.01
C VAL A 274 -45.67 -45.30 6.13
N GLY A 275 -46.70 -44.49 6.33
CA GLY A 275 -48.09 -44.94 6.26
C GLY A 275 -48.35 -45.56 4.89
N ARG A 276 -48.83 -46.80 4.90
CA ARG A 276 -49.31 -47.53 3.72
C ARG A 276 -50.56 -46.89 3.14
#